data_AF-F0NPG3-F1
#
_entry.id   AF-F0NPG3-F1
#
_cell.length_a   1.000
_cell.length_b   1.000
_cell.length_c   1.000
_cell.angle_alpha   90.00
_cell.angle_beta   90.00
_cell.angle_gamma   90.00
#
_symmetry.space_group_name_H-M   'P 1'
#
loop_
_entity.id
_entity.type
_entity.pdbx_description
1 polymer ?
#
loop_
_entity_poly.entity_id
_entity_poly.type
_entity_poly.pdbx_seq_one_letter_code
_entity_poly.pdbx_strand_id
1 'polypeptide(L)'
;MIGKVIVVLAIILVGVFLLTHTNLFYHPQTPVSKGQEYYTTTNVQNITYQFGIISNVSTNYTVPLKLSYGNVTIKVMGHNAFNLTVVNNSTVIYSGIVDRYFSKSFIIGGDVKLVFSSRQGLEVNVTIFDVLS
;
A
#
# COMPACT_ATOMS: atom_id res chain seq x y z
N MET A 1 -3.81 25.57 -44.96
CA MET A 1 -3.39 25.87 -43.56
C MET A 1 -4.16 25.05 -42.52
N ILE A 2 -5.41 24.63 -42.78
CA ILE A 2 -6.24 23.80 -41.89
C ILE A 2 -5.65 22.43 -41.53
N GLY A 3 -5.01 21.73 -42.48
CA GLY A 3 -4.43 20.40 -42.22
C GLY A 3 -3.34 20.39 -41.14
N LYS A 4 -2.55 21.46 -41.00
CA LYS A 4 -1.53 21.57 -39.95
C LYS A 4 -2.15 21.78 -38.57
N VAL A 5 -3.27 22.51 -38.50
CA VAL A 5 -4.00 22.76 -37.25
C VAL A 5 -4.61 21.47 -36.70
N ILE A 6 -5.16 20.62 -37.58
CA ILE A 6 -5.75 19.32 -37.19
C ILE A 6 -4.67 18.37 -36.65
N VAL A 7 -3.48 18.34 -37.28
CA VAL A 7 -2.37 17.50 -36.82
C VAL A 7 -1.87 17.94 -35.44
N VAL A 8 -1.76 19.24 -35.19
CA VAL A 8 -1.34 19.77 -33.88
C VAL A 8 -2.37 19.46 -32.79
N LEU A 9 -3.66 19.59 -33.09
CA LEU A 9 -4.73 19.24 -32.15
C LEU A 9 -4.74 17.74 -31.80
N ALA A 10 -4.50 16.87 -32.78
CA ALA A 10 -4.40 15.42 -32.55
C ALA A 10 -3.21 15.06 -31.64
N ILE A 11 -2.05 15.70 -31.82
CA ILE A 11 -0.87 15.48 -30.98
C ILE A 11 -1.11 15.94 -29.54
N ILE A 12 -1.78 17.09 -29.35
CA ILE A 12 -2.12 17.59 -28.02
C ILE A 12 -3.10 16.65 -27.32
N LEU A 13 -4.13 16.17 -28.04
CA LEU A 13 -5.10 15.21 -27.49
C LEU A 13 -4.46 13.88 -27.09
N VAL A 14 -3.56 13.34 -27.92
CA VAL A 14 -2.80 12.12 -27.61
C VAL A 14 -1.85 12.35 -26.41
N GLY A 15 -1.19 13.51 -26.35
CA GLY A 15 -0.33 13.87 -25.23
C GLY A 15 -1.08 13.99 -23.90
N VAL A 16 -2.24 14.63 -23.89
CA VAL A 16 -3.10 14.76 -22.70
C VAL A 16 -3.70 13.41 -22.31
N PHE A 17 -4.09 12.57 -23.28
CA PHE A 17 -4.56 11.21 -23.03
C PHE A 17 -3.46 10.35 -22.39
N LEU A 18 -2.22 10.41 -22.90
CA LEU A 18 -1.07 9.71 -22.33
C LEU A 18 -0.69 10.23 -20.94
N LEU A 19 -0.73 11.55 -20.70
CA LEU A 19 -0.46 12.14 -19.37
C LEU A 19 -1.52 11.77 -18.34
N THR A 20 -2.79 11.70 -18.73
CA THR A 20 -3.87 11.32 -17.82
C THR A 20 -3.87 9.82 -17.53
N HIS A 21 -3.59 8.97 -18.53
CA HIS A 21 -3.54 7.52 -18.33
C HIS A 21 -2.24 7.06 -17.63
N THR A 22 -1.11 7.72 -17.83
CA THR A 22 0.14 7.37 -17.11
C THR A 22 0.10 7.83 -15.64
N ASN A 23 -0.59 8.92 -15.32
CA ASN A 23 -0.79 9.35 -13.93
C ASN A 23 -1.79 8.47 -13.15
N LEU A 24 -2.67 7.71 -13.83
CA LEU A 24 -3.54 6.73 -13.16
C LEU A 24 -2.79 5.47 -12.71
N PHE A 25 -1.56 5.25 -13.18
CA PHE A 25 -0.74 4.08 -12.83
C PHE A 25 0.64 4.44 -12.24
N TYR A 26 0.91 5.72 -11.97
CA TYR A 26 2.18 6.14 -11.37
C TYR A 26 2.18 5.88 -9.86
N HIS A 27 2.43 4.62 -9.48
CA HIS A 27 2.93 4.30 -8.16
C HIS A 27 4.43 4.61 -8.13
N PRO A 28 4.92 5.51 -7.25
CA PRO A 28 6.36 5.65 -7.06
C PRO A 28 6.90 4.33 -6.49
N GLN A 29 7.41 3.48 -7.38
CA GLN A 29 8.26 2.36 -7.01
C GLN A 29 9.55 2.96 -6.46
N THR A 30 9.59 3.12 -5.15
CA THR A 30 10.87 3.22 -4.45
C THR A 30 11.56 1.86 -4.68
N PRO A 31 12.83 1.82 -5.11
CA PRO A 31 13.51 0.56 -5.34
C PRO A 31 13.76 -0.11 -3.98
N VAL A 32 12.88 -1.04 -3.60
CA VAL A 32 13.09 -1.85 -2.41
C VAL A 32 13.98 -3.03 -2.80
N SER A 33 15.23 -2.99 -2.36
CA SER A 33 16.10 -4.15 -2.39
C SER A 33 15.48 -5.27 -1.54
N LYS A 34 15.03 -6.32 -2.23
CA LYS A 34 14.72 -7.67 -1.73
C LYS A 34 13.67 -7.77 -0.61
N GLY A 35 12.41 -7.61 -0.99
CA GLY A 35 11.27 -8.34 -0.42
C GLY A 35 10.33 -8.68 -1.57
N GLN A 36 9.98 -9.95 -1.77
CA GLN A 36 9.01 -10.31 -2.81
C GLN A 36 7.62 -9.86 -2.34
N GLU A 37 7.12 -8.77 -2.90
CA GLU A 37 5.73 -8.34 -2.72
C GLU A 37 4.83 -9.21 -3.61
N TYR A 38 4.10 -10.14 -3.01
CA TYR A 38 3.04 -10.87 -3.70
C TYR A 38 1.71 -10.19 -3.44
N TYR A 39 1.14 -9.56 -4.46
CA TYR A 39 -0.21 -9.03 -4.44
C TYR A 39 -1.15 -10.12 -4.96
N THR A 40 -2.07 -10.62 -4.14
CA THR A 40 -3.14 -11.50 -4.60
C THR A 40 -4.47 -10.97 -4.10
N THR A 41 -5.32 -10.55 -5.02
CA THR A 41 -6.73 -10.23 -4.77
C THR A 41 -7.54 -11.51 -4.97
N THR A 42 -7.99 -12.14 -3.88
CA THR A 42 -8.91 -13.29 -3.96
C THR A 42 -10.24 -12.91 -3.35
N ASN A 43 -11.29 -12.96 -4.18
CA ASN A 43 -12.64 -12.62 -3.75
C ASN A 43 -13.23 -13.75 -2.91
N VAL A 44 -13.07 -13.64 -1.59
CA VAL A 44 -13.94 -14.30 -0.62
C VAL A 44 -14.43 -13.23 0.38
N GLN A 45 -15.20 -12.27 -0.19
CA GLN A 45 -16.05 -11.25 0.47
C GLN A 45 -15.38 -10.10 1.27
N ASN A 46 -14.38 -9.46 0.65
CA ASN A 46 -13.78 -8.14 0.96
C ASN A 46 -12.46 -8.15 1.76
N ILE A 47 -11.47 -8.88 1.23
CA ILE A 47 -10.04 -8.61 1.47
C ILE A 47 -9.57 -7.65 0.38
N THR A 48 -8.94 -6.54 0.77
CA THR A 48 -8.47 -5.51 -0.16
C THR A 48 -6.98 -5.62 -0.40
N TYR A 49 -6.21 -5.99 0.63
CA TYR A 49 -4.77 -6.19 0.51
C TYR A 49 -4.33 -7.44 1.28
N GLN A 50 -3.51 -8.25 0.60
CA GLN A 50 -2.78 -9.34 1.22
C GLN A 50 -1.37 -9.35 0.64
N PHE A 51 -0.36 -9.31 1.52
CA PHE A 51 1.04 -9.32 1.13
C PHE A 51 1.91 -9.88 2.27
N GLY A 52 3.12 -10.33 1.90
CA GLY A 52 4.15 -10.77 2.84
C GLY A 52 5.38 -9.88 2.78
N ILE A 53 6.06 -9.70 3.91
CA ILE A 53 7.37 -9.05 3.98
C ILE A 53 8.33 -10.04 4.62
N ILE A 54 9.44 -10.33 3.94
CA ILE A 54 10.49 -11.23 4.43
C ILE A 54 11.83 -10.51 4.32
N SER A 55 12.52 -10.38 5.44
CA SER A 55 13.86 -9.82 5.56
C SER A 55 14.59 -10.52 6.69
N ASN A 56 15.85 -10.87 6.47
CA ASN A 56 16.71 -11.57 7.43
C ASN A 56 17.63 -10.63 8.22
N VAL A 57 17.49 -9.31 8.06
CA VAL A 57 18.33 -8.30 8.72
C VAL A 57 17.47 -7.27 9.44
N SER A 58 18.09 -6.51 10.34
CA SER A 58 17.43 -5.33 10.93
C SER A 58 16.97 -4.39 9.81
N THR A 59 15.68 -4.09 9.77
CA THR A 59 15.09 -3.31 8.68
C THR A 59 13.89 -2.50 9.14
N ASN A 60 13.63 -1.42 8.41
CA ASN A 60 12.40 -0.65 8.46
C ASN A 60 11.71 -0.79 7.10
N TYR A 61 10.48 -1.28 7.08
CA TYR A 61 9.67 -1.45 5.86
C TYR A 61 8.46 -0.54 5.93
N THR A 62 8.20 0.24 4.88
CA THR A 62 7.01 1.10 4.80
C THR A 62 6.14 0.65 3.63
N VAL A 63 4.90 0.28 3.93
CA VAL A 63 3.89 -0.08 2.93
C VAL A 63 2.92 1.08 2.78
N PRO A 64 2.97 1.83 1.67
CA PRO A 64 1.94 2.80 1.33
C PRO A 64 0.69 2.09 0.80
N LEU A 65 -0.49 2.54 1.23
CA LEU A 65 -1.79 1.99 0.89
C LEU A 65 -2.76 3.13 0.57
N LYS A 66 -3.70 2.87 -0.36
CA LYS A 66 -4.83 3.76 -0.65
C LYS A 66 -6.11 3.03 -0.29
N LEU A 67 -6.71 3.38 0.84
CA LEU A 67 -7.91 2.68 1.35
C LEU A 67 -9.16 3.53 1.13
N SER A 68 -10.31 2.87 0.97
CA SER A 68 -11.59 3.55 1.09
C SER A 68 -11.80 4.00 2.53
N TYR A 69 -12.53 5.08 2.72
CA TYR A 69 -12.87 5.53 4.07
C TYR A 69 -13.94 4.62 4.66
N GLY A 70 -13.61 3.95 5.76
CA GLY A 70 -14.52 3.00 6.39
C GLY A 70 -13.89 2.25 7.54
N ASN A 71 -14.53 1.14 7.91
CA ASN A 71 -14.01 0.24 8.94
C ASN A 71 -12.99 -0.72 8.33
N VAL A 72 -11.72 -0.46 8.62
CA VAL A 72 -10.59 -1.24 8.12
C VAL A 72 -10.04 -2.11 9.23
N THR A 73 -10.04 -3.42 9.02
CA THR A 73 -9.37 -4.36 9.93
C THR A 73 -8.02 -4.77 9.36
N ILE A 74 -6.95 -4.46 10.09
CA ILE A 74 -5.58 -4.84 9.75
C ILE A 74 -5.20 -6.03 10.62
N LYS A 75 -4.85 -7.14 9.97
CA LYS A 75 -4.28 -8.33 10.61
C LYS A 75 -2.84 -8.50 10.15
N VAL A 76 -1.94 -8.75 11.09
CA VAL A 76 -0.53 -9.05 10.82
C VAL A 76 -0.15 -10.29 11.60
N MET A 77 0.35 -11.30 10.90
CA MET A 77 0.95 -12.49 11.49
C MET A 77 2.45 -12.44 11.23
N GLY A 78 3.26 -12.44 12.27
CA GLY A 78 4.71 -12.45 12.20
C GLY A 78 5.33 -13.65 12.90
N HIS A 79 6.52 -14.04 12.45
CA HIS A 79 7.27 -15.11 13.08
C HIS A 79 7.97 -14.67 14.39
N ASN A 80 8.47 -13.43 14.40
CA ASN A 80 9.18 -12.81 15.53
C ASN A 80 8.44 -11.56 16.02
N ALA A 81 8.88 -10.99 17.13
CA ALA A 81 8.39 -9.68 17.58
C ALA A 81 8.86 -8.56 16.63
N PHE A 82 7.97 -7.63 16.32
CA PHE A 82 8.25 -6.49 15.45
C PHE A 82 7.51 -5.24 15.96
N ASN A 83 7.98 -4.07 15.60
CA ASN A 83 7.23 -2.84 15.79
C ASN A 83 6.33 -2.61 14.58
N LEU A 84 5.08 -2.21 14.85
CA LEU A 84 4.15 -1.75 13.84
C LEU A 84 3.71 -0.32 14.18
N THR A 85 3.78 0.56 13.19
CA THR A 85 3.19 1.90 13.24
C THR A 85 2.20 2.04 12.10
N VAL A 86 0.98 2.48 12.40
CA VAL A 86 -0.07 2.76 11.41
C VAL A 86 -0.25 4.26 11.35
N VAL A 87 -0.13 4.81 10.14
CA VAL A 87 -0.28 6.24 9.86
C VAL A 87 -1.46 6.43 8.92
N ASN A 88 -2.41 7.30 9.25
CA ASN A 88 -3.54 7.69 8.40
C ASN A 88 -3.44 9.19 8.08
N ASN A 89 -3.37 9.56 6.80
CA ASN A 89 -3.26 10.95 6.33
C ASN A 89 -2.22 11.76 7.13
N SER A 90 -1.02 11.21 7.26
CA SER A 90 0.12 11.75 8.02
C SER A 90 -0.02 11.78 9.55
N THR A 91 -1.09 11.22 10.11
CA THR A 91 -1.30 11.11 11.57
C THR A 91 -1.02 9.69 12.05
N VAL A 92 -0.17 9.52 13.07
CA VAL A 92 0.06 8.22 13.70
C VAL A 92 -1.16 7.86 14.55
N ILE A 93 -1.81 6.75 14.23
CA ILE A 93 -3.01 6.27 14.94
C ILE A 93 -2.76 5.00 15.76
N TYR A 94 -1.65 4.34 15.51
CA TYR A 94 -1.16 3.23 16.30
C TYR A 94 0.36 3.15 16.20
N SER A 95 1.03 2.86 17.31
CA SER A 95 2.44 2.49 17.32
C SER A 95 2.69 1.55 18.51
N GLY A 96 3.36 0.43 18.28
CA GLY A 96 3.67 -0.51 19.35
C GLY A 96 4.47 -1.72 18.90
N ILE A 97 5.04 -2.42 19.88
CA ILE A 97 5.63 -3.74 19.70
C ILE A 97 4.49 -4.76 19.60
N VAL A 98 4.54 -5.59 18.57
CA VAL A 98 3.66 -6.70 18.31
C VAL A 98 4.43 -8.00 18.53
N ASP A 99 3.96 -8.83 19.47
CA ASP A 99 4.48 -10.19 19.65
C ASP A 99 3.71 -11.16 18.75
N ARG A 100 4.25 -11.36 17.54
CA ARG A 100 3.80 -12.32 16.50
C ARG A 100 2.40 -12.11 15.91
N TYR A 101 1.43 -11.55 16.63
CA TYR A 101 0.08 -11.35 16.10
C TYR A 101 -0.48 -9.98 16.46
N PHE A 102 -1.00 -9.30 15.43
CA PHE A 102 -1.75 -8.07 15.57
C PHE A 102 -3.06 -8.19 14.80
N SER A 103 -4.16 -7.78 15.42
CA SER A 103 -5.44 -7.58 14.75
C SER A 103 -6.15 -6.41 15.38
N LYS A 104 -6.37 -5.36 14.61
CA LYS A 104 -7.11 -4.19 15.08
C LYS A 104 -7.91 -3.55 13.96
N SER A 105 -9.11 -3.11 14.30
CA SER A 105 -9.98 -2.35 13.41
C SER A 105 -9.85 -0.86 13.69
N PHE A 106 -9.89 -0.07 12.62
CA PHE A 106 -9.80 1.39 12.68
C PHE A 106 -10.81 2.00 11.72
N ILE A 107 -11.30 3.19 12.06
CA ILE A 107 -12.03 4.03 11.11
C ILE A 107 -11.00 4.92 10.39
N ILE A 108 -10.58 4.50 9.19
CA ILE A 108 -9.50 5.13 8.41
C ILE A 108 -9.83 5.10 6.91
N GLY A 109 -9.08 5.87 6.11
CA GLY A 109 -9.23 5.92 4.67
C GLY A 109 -8.34 6.98 4.03
N GLY A 110 -8.25 6.96 2.71
CA GLY A 110 -7.32 7.81 1.97
C GLY A 110 -5.91 7.23 2.03
N ASP A 111 -4.92 8.06 2.34
CA ASP A 111 -3.51 7.65 2.34
C ASP A 111 -3.13 7.02 3.69
N VAL A 112 -2.93 5.71 3.69
CA VAL A 112 -2.55 4.94 4.87
C VAL A 112 -1.14 4.37 4.68
N LYS A 113 -0.33 4.36 5.74
CA LYS A 113 1.00 3.74 5.73
C LYS A 113 1.13 2.76 6.88
N LEU A 114 1.62 1.56 6.59
CA LEU A 114 2.05 0.60 7.59
C LEU A 114 3.57 0.59 7.64
N VAL A 115 4.13 0.95 8.78
CA VAL A 115 5.59 0.97 9.00
C VAL A 115 5.94 -0.16 9.96
N PHE A 116 6.70 -1.11 9.44
CA PHE A 116 7.21 -2.26 10.19
C PHE A 116 8.68 -2.02 10.52
N SER A 117 9.11 -2.32 11.74
CA SER A 117 10.53 -2.39 12.06
C SER A 117 10.88 -3.58 12.94
N SER A 118 12.02 -4.20 12.67
CA SER A 118 12.54 -5.31 13.46
C SER A 118 14.06 -5.26 13.51
N ARG A 119 14.63 -5.74 14.63
CA ARG A 119 16.09 -5.87 14.81
C ARG A 119 16.64 -7.23 14.37
N GLN A 120 15.80 -8.26 14.27
CA GLN A 120 16.21 -9.66 14.06
C GLN A 120 15.79 -10.21 12.69
N GLY A 121 15.40 -9.34 11.76
CA GLY A 121 14.67 -9.74 10.56
C GLY A 121 13.15 -9.63 10.75
N LEU A 122 12.45 -9.45 9.64
CA LEU A 122 11.01 -9.25 9.59
C LEU A 122 10.42 -10.31 8.66
N GLU A 123 9.60 -11.20 9.20
CA GLU A 123 8.81 -12.15 8.42
C GLU A 123 7.36 -11.97 8.87
N VAL A 124 6.56 -11.27 8.06
CA VAL A 124 5.17 -10.96 8.37
C VAL A 124 4.26 -11.19 7.16
N ASN A 125 3.06 -11.68 7.42
CA ASN A 125 1.95 -11.74 6.48
C ASN A 125 0.88 -10.76 6.95
N VAL A 126 0.49 -9.86 6.04
CA VAL A 126 -0.49 -8.81 6.31
C VAL A 126 -1.76 -9.11 5.52
N THR A 127 -2.90 -8.92 6.16
CA THR A 127 -4.22 -8.99 5.54
C THR A 127 -5.05 -7.80 5.99
N ILE A 128 -5.62 -7.08 5.03
CA ILE A 128 -6.42 -5.88 5.28
C ILE A 128 -7.81 -6.11 4.70
N PHE A 129 -8.80 -6.03 5.57
CA PHE A 129 -10.21 -6.07 5.22
C PHE A 129 -10.73 -4.64 5.21
N ASP A 130 -11.08 -4.13 4.03
CA ASP A 130 -11.75 -2.85 3.84
C ASP A 130 -13.21 -3.16 3.49
N VAL A 131 -14.11 -2.97 4.46
CA VAL A 131 -15.53 -3.13 4.21
C VAL A 131 -16.03 -1.83 3.63
N LEU A 132 -16.23 -1.83 2.31
CA LEU A 132 -16.92 -0.74 1.61
C LEU A 132 -18.34 -0.62 2.20
N SER A 133 -18.58 0.47 2.93
CA SER A 133 -19.91 0.86 3.41
C SER A 133 -20.71 1.55 2.32
#